data_AF-A0A6M1XS06-F1
#
_entry.id   AF-A0A6M1XS06-F1
#
_cell.length_a   1.000
_cell.length_b   1.000
_cell.length_c   1.000
_cell.angle_alpha   90.00
_cell.angle_beta   90.00
_cell.angle_gamma   90.00
#
_symmetry.space_group_name_H-M   'P 1'
#
loop_
_entity.id
_entity.type
_entity.pdbx_description
1 polymer ?
#
loop_
_entity_poly.entity_id
_entity_poly.type
_entity_poly.pdbx_seq_one_letter_code
_entity_poly.pdbx_strand_id
1 'polypeptide(L)'
;PAADVEYNGVTYQIGQANNALMYPGLGLGLIASTATRVNAEIISQASRALGGIVDVTKPGAAILPPVAKITEFSQTIAETVAKSVVAQNLNREEITDIKEAVESAKWVPEYKS
;
A
#
# COMPACT_ATOMS: atom_id res chain seq x y z
N PRO A 1 -10.03 -17.62 -1.47
CA PRO A 1 -8.72 -18.25 -1.21
C PRO A 1 -8.57 -19.56 -1.97
N ALA A 2 -7.40 -19.81 -2.56
CA ALA A 2 -7.02 -21.11 -3.10
C ALA A 2 -5.83 -21.64 -2.30
N ALA A 3 -5.70 -22.96 -2.20
CA ALA A 3 -4.51 -23.60 -1.66
C ALA A 3 -3.34 -23.47 -2.65
N ASP A 4 -2.12 -23.66 -2.16
CA ASP A 4 -0.94 -23.76 -3.00
C ASP A 4 -1.05 -24.97 -3.94
N VAL A 5 -0.46 -24.85 -5.12
CA VAL A 5 -0.48 -25.88 -6.16
C VAL A 5 0.93 -26.40 -6.38
N GLU A 6 1.14 -27.71 -6.22
CA GLU A 6 2.39 -28.35 -6.61
C GLU A 6 2.36 -28.76 -8.09
N TYR A 7 3.37 -28.35 -8.85
CA TYR A 7 3.51 -28.73 -10.24
C TYR A 7 4.98 -28.78 -10.64
N ASN A 8 5.41 -29.91 -11.21
CA ASN A 8 6.80 -30.16 -11.66
C ASN A 8 7.88 -29.83 -10.62
N GLY A 9 7.64 -30.15 -9.34
CA GLY A 9 8.58 -29.89 -8.25
C GLY A 9 8.64 -28.44 -7.78
N VAL A 10 7.72 -27.58 -8.25
CA VAL A 10 7.56 -26.19 -7.80
C VAL A 10 6.23 -26.03 -7.08
N THR A 11 6.24 -25.38 -5.92
CA THR A 11 5.05 -24.98 -5.19
C THR A 11 4.64 -23.57 -5.62
N TYR A 12 3.44 -23.45 -6.18
CA TYR A 12 2.87 -22.17 -6.65
C TYR A 12 1.94 -21.60 -5.60
N GLN A 13 2.28 -20.41 -5.11
CA GLN A 13 1.45 -19.62 -4.21
C GLN A 13 0.44 -18.80 -5.00
N ILE A 14 -0.86 -19.02 -4.74
CA ILE A 14 -1.93 -18.32 -5.45
C ILE A 14 -2.29 -17.03 -4.72
N GLY A 15 -1.72 -15.91 -5.21
CA GLY A 15 -2.05 -14.57 -4.70
C GLY A 15 -3.53 -14.23 -4.87
N GLN A 16 -4.08 -13.49 -3.90
CA GLN A 16 -5.47 -13.03 -3.96
C GLN A 16 -5.52 -11.54 -4.27
N ALA A 17 -6.13 -11.19 -5.40
CA ALA A 17 -6.44 -9.81 -5.76
C ALA A 17 -7.59 -9.26 -4.90
N ASN A 18 -7.26 -8.94 -3.65
CA ASN A 18 -8.19 -8.32 -2.72
C ASN A 18 -7.94 -6.82 -2.64
N ASN A 19 -9.00 -6.03 -2.77
CA ASN A 19 -8.94 -4.57 -2.64
C ASN A 19 -8.42 -4.10 -1.27
N ALA A 20 -8.48 -4.94 -0.24
CA ALA A 20 -7.84 -4.72 1.05
C ALA A 20 -6.33 -4.51 0.94
N LEU A 21 -5.68 -4.98 -0.14
CA LEU A 21 -4.27 -4.74 -0.39
C LEU A 21 -3.96 -3.29 -0.81
N MET A 22 -4.96 -2.54 -1.29
CA MET A 22 -4.79 -1.21 -1.87
C MET A 22 -5.43 -0.11 -1.03
N TYR A 23 -6.72 -0.26 -0.71
CA TYR A 23 -7.52 0.83 -0.16
C TYR A 23 -7.08 1.35 1.21
N PRO A 24 -6.59 0.52 2.16
CA PRO A 24 -6.10 1.05 3.43
C PRO A 24 -4.92 2.02 3.26
N GLY A 25 -3.92 1.63 2.47
CA GLY A 25 -2.76 2.48 2.19
C GLY A 25 -3.14 3.71 1.35
N LEU A 26 -3.96 3.52 0.31
CA LEU A 26 -4.45 4.64 -0.50
C LEU A 26 -5.22 5.65 0.35
N GLY A 27 -6.18 5.19 1.16
CA GLY A 27 -7.00 6.04 2.01
C GLY A 27 -6.15 6.78 3.05
N LEU A 28 -5.26 6.07 3.74
CA LEU A 28 -4.36 6.69 4.72
C LEU A 28 -3.47 7.77 4.07
N GLY A 29 -2.89 7.50 2.90
CA GLY A 29 -2.06 8.47 2.18
C GLY A 29 -2.84 9.71 1.76
N LEU A 30 -4.09 9.55 1.30
CA LEU A 30 -4.96 10.68 0.92
C LEU A 30 -5.35 11.54 2.14
N ILE A 31 -5.65 10.90 3.27
CA ILE A 31 -5.99 11.59 4.53
C ILE A 31 -4.76 12.34 5.05
N ALA A 32 -3.63 11.65 5.19
CA ALA A 32 -2.38 12.22 5.69
C ALA A 32 -1.87 13.37 4.82
N SER A 33 -2.12 13.31 3.51
CA SER A 33 -1.74 14.37 2.57
C SER A 33 -2.75 15.50 2.44
N THR A 34 -3.88 15.46 3.17
CA THR A 34 -4.98 16.43 3.02
C THR A 34 -5.45 16.58 1.57
N ALA A 35 -5.43 15.48 0.82
CA ALA A 35 -5.68 15.48 -0.62
C ALA A 35 -7.06 16.05 -0.94
N THR A 36 -7.10 16.97 -1.90
CA THR A 36 -8.36 17.58 -2.36
C THR A 36 -9.04 16.72 -3.41
N ARG A 37 -8.29 15.99 -4.25
CA ARG A 37 -8.80 15.13 -5.33
C ARG A 37 -7.89 13.92 -5.54
N VAL A 38 -8.46 12.87 -6.13
CA VAL A 38 -7.73 11.66 -6.57
C VAL A 38 -7.71 11.63 -8.10
N ASN A 39 -6.59 11.25 -8.69
CA ASN A 39 -6.45 11.10 -10.14
C ASN A 39 -5.76 9.78 -10.51
N ALA A 40 -5.66 9.50 -11.81
CA ALA A 40 -5.07 8.28 -12.34
C ALA A 40 -3.59 8.10 -11.94
N GLU A 41 -2.83 9.18 -11.83
CA GLU A 41 -1.43 9.12 -11.45
C GLU A 41 -1.27 8.68 -9.99
N ILE A 42 -2.10 9.19 -9.06
CA ILE A 42 -2.10 8.75 -7.66
C ILE A 42 -2.38 7.25 -7.56
N ILE A 43 -3.37 6.75 -8.31
CA ILE A 43 -3.73 5.33 -8.33
C ILE A 43 -2.61 4.48 -8.95
N SER A 44 -1.96 4.98 -10.01
CA SER A 44 -0.81 4.35 -10.66
C SER A 44 0.38 4.21 -9.69
N GLN A 45 0.72 5.27 -8.96
CA GLN A 45 1.80 5.25 -7.96
C GLN A 45 1.49 4.28 -6.81
N ALA A 46 0.25 4.27 -6.30
CA ALA A 46 -0.18 3.30 -5.29
C ALA A 46 -0.03 1.84 -5.77
N SER A 47 -0.41 1.57 -7.03
CA SER A 47 -0.29 0.25 -7.66
C SER A 47 1.16 -0.20 -7.82
N ARG A 48 2.06 0.73 -8.19
CA ARG A 48 3.50 0.46 -8.29
C ARG A 48 4.12 0.17 -6.93
N ALA A 49 3.72 0.91 -5.89
CA ALA A 49 4.16 0.65 -4.52
C ALA A 49 3.76 -0.77 -4.07
N LEU A 50 2.53 -1.21 -4.36
CA LEU A 50 2.07 -2.56 -4.04
C LEU A 50 2.90 -3.65 -4.75
N GLY A 51 3.20 -3.46 -6.05
CA GLY A 51 3.97 -4.41 -6.84
C GLY A 51 5.44 -4.55 -6.43
N GLY A 52 6.03 -3.50 -5.84
CA GLY A 52 7.44 -3.48 -5.42
C GLY A 52 7.77 -4.32 -4.17
N ILE A 53 6.77 -4.87 -3.49
CA ILE A 53 6.94 -5.59 -2.21
C ILE A 53 7.22 -7.07 -2.39
N VAL A 54 6.91 -7.63 -3.56
CA VAL A 54 7.01 -9.08 -3.79
C VAL A 54 8.25 -9.41 -4.60
N ASP A 55 9.02 -10.37 -4.11
CA ASP A 55 10.12 -10.97 -4.87
C ASP A 55 9.56 -12.02 -5.85
N VAL A 56 9.26 -11.57 -7.06
CA VAL A 56 8.74 -12.41 -8.15
C VAL A 56 9.82 -13.21 -8.87
N THR A 57 11.08 -13.14 -8.45
CA THR A 57 12.18 -13.89 -9.09
C THR A 57 12.17 -15.38 -8.73
N LYS A 58 11.48 -15.74 -7.64
CA LYS A 58 11.36 -17.12 -7.17
C LYS A 58 10.29 -17.88 -7.97
N PRO A 59 10.60 -19.07 -8.53
CA PRO A 59 9.59 -19.92 -9.15
C PRO A 59 8.44 -20.20 -8.17
N GLY A 60 7.20 -20.03 -8.64
CA GLY A 60 6.01 -20.26 -7.84
C GLY A 60 5.61 -19.11 -6.90
N ALA A 61 6.36 -18.00 -6.86
CA ALA A 61 5.96 -16.83 -6.09
C ALA A 61 4.64 -16.23 -6.58
N ALA A 62 3.80 -15.80 -5.64
CA ALA A 62 2.62 -15.00 -5.95
C ALA A 62 3.03 -13.63 -6.52
N ILE A 63 2.17 -13.03 -7.36
CA ILE A 63 2.38 -11.65 -7.86
C ILE A 63 1.98 -10.60 -6.80
N LEU A 64 1.15 -10.99 -5.83
CA LEU A 64 0.61 -10.11 -4.80
C LEU A 64 1.14 -10.50 -3.43
N PRO A 65 1.42 -9.52 -2.54
CA PRO A 65 1.92 -9.81 -1.22
C PRO A 65 0.86 -10.53 -0.36
N PRO A 66 1.28 -11.32 0.64
CA PRO A 66 0.35 -11.96 1.55
C PRO A 66 -0.37 -10.93 2.43
N VAL A 67 -1.66 -11.16 2.71
CA VAL A 67 -2.49 -10.30 3.57
C VAL A 67 -1.88 -10.13 4.98
N ALA A 68 -1.11 -11.10 5.47
CA ALA A 68 -0.40 -10.99 6.75
C ALA A 68 0.55 -9.78 6.84
N LYS A 69 0.99 -9.23 5.70
CA LYS A 69 1.85 -8.04 5.61
C LYS A 69 1.08 -6.74 5.39
N ILE A 70 -0.24 -6.73 5.58
CA ILE A 70 -1.11 -5.59 5.25
C ILE A 70 -0.71 -4.29 5.92
N THR A 71 -0.25 -4.33 7.16
CA THR A 71 0.19 -3.13 7.87
C THR A 71 1.47 -2.54 7.26
N GLU A 72 2.41 -3.38 6.85
CA GLU A 72 3.69 -2.98 6.27
C GLU A 72 3.46 -2.31 4.91
N PHE A 73 2.76 -2.98 3.99
CA PHE A 73 2.55 -2.39 2.67
C PHE A 73 1.56 -1.23 2.67
N SER A 74 0.61 -1.18 3.61
CA SER A 74 -0.30 -0.02 3.71
C SER A 74 0.47 1.25 4.07
N GLN A 75 1.50 1.16 4.91
CA GLN A 75 2.39 2.28 5.22
C GLN A 75 3.12 2.75 3.96
N THR A 76 3.76 1.84 3.23
CA THR A 76 4.51 2.17 1.99
C THR A 76 3.62 2.78 0.91
N ILE A 77 2.40 2.24 0.73
CA ILE A 77 1.43 2.81 -0.21
C ILE A 77 0.99 4.20 0.25
N ALA A 78 0.73 4.40 1.54
CA ALA A 78 0.31 5.70 2.08
C ALA A 78 1.36 6.78 1.86
N GLU A 79 2.63 6.50 2.16
CA GLU A 79 3.74 7.42 1.92
C GLU A 79 3.90 7.73 0.42
N THR A 80 3.77 6.73 -0.44
CA THR A 80 3.85 6.90 -1.89
C THR A 80 2.71 7.77 -2.42
N VAL A 81 1.49 7.54 -1.95
CA VAL A 81 0.30 8.33 -2.30
C VAL A 81 0.44 9.76 -1.82
N ALA A 82 0.84 9.97 -0.57
CA ALA A 82 1.04 11.30 -0.01
C ALA A 82 2.12 12.07 -0.77
N LYS A 83 3.23 11.41 -1.14
CA LYS A 83 4.26 11.99 -2.00
C LYS A 83 3.71 12.39 -3.38
N SER A 84 2.88 11.55 -3.98
CA SER A 84 2.26 11.85 -5.28
C SER A 84 1.30 13.05 -5.19
N VAL A 85 0.53 13.17 -4.11
CA VAL A 85 -0.38 14.31 -3.86
C VAL A 85 0.40 15.60 -3.69
N VAL A 86 1.43 15.62 -2.84
CA VAL A 86 2.26 16.80 -2.57
C VAL A 86 3.02 17.25 -3.82
N ALA A 87 3.60 16.31 -4.58
CA ALA A 87 4.30 16.63 -5.83
C ALA A 87 3.39 17.28 -6.89
N GLN A 88 2.09 17.03 -6.81
CA GLN A 88 1.08 17.61 -7.71
C GLN A 88 0.39 18.85 -7.15
N ASN A 89 0.78 19.33 -5.95
CA ASN A 89 0.13 20.42 -5.22
C ASN A 89 -1.39 20.19 -5.04
N LEU A 90 -1.78 18.94 -4.77
CA LEU A 90 -3.18 18.55 -4.54
C LEU A 90 -3.56 18.50 -3.05
N ASN A 91 -2.61 18.74 -2.16
CA ASN A 91 -2.78 18.89 -0.72
C ASN A 91 -3.39 20.25 -0.36
N ARG A 92 -4.21 20.30 0.68
CA ARG A 92 -4.78 21.55 1.21
C ARG A 92 -3.81 22.28 2.14
N GLU A 93 -3.09 21.52 2.96
CA GLU A 93 -2.18 22.02 3.99
C GLU A 93 -0.73 21.79 3.57
N GLU A 94 0.19 22.63 4.05
CA GLU A 94 1.63 22.42 3.82
C GLU A 94 2.11 21.16 4.55
N ILE A 95 2.89 20.33 3.86
CA ILE A 95 3.43 19.07 4.40
C ILE A 95 4.94 19.08 4.22
N THR A 96 5.65 19.19 5.33
CA THR A 96 7.12 19.25 5.38
C THR A 96 7.76 17.87 5.53
N ASP A 97 7.09 16.95 6.25
CA ASP A 97 7.51 15.55 6.40
C ASP A 97 6.32 14.61 6.11
N ILE A 98 6.42 13.90 4.98
CA ILE A 98 5.39 12.95 4.54
C ILE A 98 5.31 11.74 5.48
N LYS A 99 6.46 11.27 5.98
CA LYS A 99 6.52 10.09 6.82
C LYS A 99 5.85 10.37 8.16
N GLU A 100 6.20 11.50 8.77
CA GLU A 100 5.57 11.97 10.01
C GLU A 100 4.06 12.20 9.83
N ALA A 101 3.63 12.79 8.72
CA ALA A 101 2.22 13.00 8.43
C ALA A 101 1.43 11.68 8.34
N VAL A 102 1.99 10.67 7.68
CA VAL A 102 1.37 9.33 7.56
C VAL A 102 1.36 8.62 8.92
N GLU A 103 2.47 8.64 9.65
CA GLU A 103 2.57 8.03 10.99
C GLU A 103 1.58 8.66 11.98
N SER A 104 1.45 9.98 11.96
CA SER A 104 0.53 10.73 12.83
C SER A 104 -0.95 10.50 12.50
N ALA A 105 -1.27 10.24 11.23
CA ALA A 105 -2.63 9.93 10.79
C ALA A 105 -3.04 8.49 11.09
N LYS A 106 -2.08 7.60 11.38
CA LYS A 106 -2.32 6.19 11.59
C LYS A 106 -2.87 5.94 13.00
N TRP A 107 -4.02 5.28 13.08
CA TRP A 107 -4.55 4.80 14.35
C TRP A 107 -3.77 3.57 14.84
N VAL A 108 -3.47 3.53 16.14
CA VAL A 108 -2.81 2.42 16.83
C VAL A 108 -3.75 1.87 17.91
N PRO A 109 -3.94 0.53 18.00
CA PRO A 109 -4.85 -0.11 18.95
C PRO A 109 -4.30 -0.14 20.39
N GLU A 110 -3.97 1.02 20.94
CA GLU A 110 -3.49 1.17 22.32
C GLU A 110 -4.56 1.84 23.19
N TYR A 111 -4.77 1.30 24.39
CA TYR A 111 -5.66 1.94 25.36
C TYR A 111 -5.07 3.28 25.80
N LYS A 112 -5.89 4.33 25.76
CA LYS A 112 -5.52 5.64 26.29
C LYS A 112 -5.83 5.70 27.78
N SER A 113 -4.86 6.16 28.57
CA SER A 113 -4.98 6.43 30.00
C SER A 113 -5.96 7.55 30.31
#